data_AF-A0A519VSW3-F1
#
_entry.id   AF-A0A519VSW3-F1
#
_cell.length_a   1.000
_cell.length_b   1.000
_cell.length_c   1.000
_cell.angle_alpha   90.00
_cell.angle_beta   90.00
_cell.angle_gamma   90.00
#
_symmetry.space_group_name_H-M   'P 1'
#
loop_
_entity.id
_entity.type
_entity.pdbx_description
1 polymer ?
#
loop_
_entity_poly.entity_id
_entity_poly.type
_entity_poly.pdbx_seq_one_letter_code
_entity_poly.pdbx_strand_id
1 'polypeptide(L)'
;GWREVNQVDGFRIEVKPRTADHSSAPHKLFFINLGGYQSGKLEEQHYIVLGVKDDRASAIQDAKKTIFFKTNSVKGANSHIDEKYGIDIDDIYRVEDILSPQHKEKYHIEITPDATLTDDEIHLGYFKLDKI
;
A
#
# COMPACT_ATOMS: atom_id res chain seq x y z
N GLY A 1 8.69 -12.01 4.00
CA GLY A 1 7.96 -12.31 2.75
C GLY A 1 8.04 -11.13 1.82
N TRP A 2 7.85 -11.34 0.54
CA TRP A 2 7.74 -10.27 -0.47
C TRP A 2 6.71 -10.65 -1.52
N ARG A 3 6.27 -9.65 -2.28
CA ARG A 3 5.38 -9.79 -3.43
C ARG A 3 5.68 -8.65 -4.38
N GLU A 4 5.87 -8.95 -5.65
CA GLU A 4 5.83 -7.95 -6.70
C GLU A 4 4.40 -7.42 -6.86
N VAL A 5 4.24 -6.11 -6.99
CA VAL A 5 2.92 -5.49 -7.15
C VAL A 5 2.73 -5.19 -8.63
N ASN A 6 2.09 -6.11 -9.34
CA ASN A 6 1.74 -5.94 -10.76
C ASN A 6 0.27 -5.59 -10.95
N GLN A 7 -0.59 -5.86 -9.95
CA GLN A 7 -2.01 -5.52 -10.02
C GLN A 7 -2.59 -5.07 -8.68
N VAL A 8 -3.46 -4.06 -8.72
CA VAL A 8 -4.23 -3.59 -7.57
C VAL A 8 -5.59 -3.06 -8.06
N ASP A 9 -6.68 -3.46 -7.41
CA ASP A 9 -8.05 -2.98 -7.70
C ASP A 9 -8.48 -3.10 -9.18
N GLY A 10 -7.96 -4.09 -9.93
CA GLY A 10 -8.24 -4.25 -11.37
C GLY A 10 -7.45 -3.30 -12.27
N PHE A 11 -6.41 -2.67 -11.73
CA PHE A 11 -5.43 -1.89 -12.49
C PHE A 11 -4.09 -2.59 -12.50
N ARG A 12 -3.44 -2.54 -13.66
CA ARG A 12 -2.06 -2.94 -13.86
C ARG A 12 -1.15 -1.84 -13.31
N ILE A 13 -0.13 -2.25 -12.57
CA ILE A 13 0.87 -1.38 -11.96
C ILE A 13 2.20 -1.64 -12.67
N GLU A 14 2.76 -0.62 -13.32
CA GLU A 14 4.05 -0.73 -14.01
C GLU A 14 4.99 0.39 -13.60
N VAL A 15 6.29 0.08 -13.50
CA VAL A 15 7.34 1.09 -13.34
C VAL A 15 7.87 1.43 -14.73
N LYS A 16 7.78 2.70 -15.12
CA LYS A 16 8.23 3.19 -16.43
C LYS A 16 9.25 4.31 -16.27
N PRO A 17 10.19 4.48 -17.23
CA PRO A 17 11.08 5.65 -17.25
C PRO A 17 10.27 6.95 -17.27
N ARG A 18 10.70 7.96 -16.52
CA ARG A 18 10.05 9.27 -16.51
C ARG A 18 10.44 10.07 -17.76
N THR A 19 9.43 10.50 -18.53
CA THR A 19 9.58 11.43 -19.66
C THR A 19 9.00 12.81 -19.33
N ALA A 20 9.38 13.84 -20.10
CA ALA A 20 8.95 15.22 -19.88
C ALA A 20 7.42 15.44 -19.98
N ASP A 21 6.72 14.58 -20.72
CA ASP A 21 5.28 14.69 -20.99
C ASP A 21 4.37 13.96 -20.00
N HIS A 22 4.86 13.63 -18.79
CA HIS A 22 3.99 13.03 -17.77
C HIS A 22 3.01 14.06 -17.19
N SER A 23 1.78 14.03 -17.70
CA SER A 23 0.64 14.57 -16.99
C SER A 23 0.37 13.75 -15.72
N SER A 24 -0.19 14.39 -14.70
CA SER A 24 -0.55 13.70 -13.46
C SER A 24 -1.56 12.60 -13.76
N ALA A 25 -1.19 11.34 -13.48
CA ALA A 25 -2.11 10.22 -13.61
C ALA A 25 -3.37 10.48 -12.75
N PRO A 26 -4.58 10.19 -13.28
CA PRO A 26 -5.83 10.40 -12.54
C PRO A 26 -5.85 9.57 -11.26
N HIS A 27 -5.38 8.33 -11.34
CA HIS A 27 -5.28 7.40 -10.23
C HIS A 27 -3.86 7.33 -9.66
N LYS A 28 -3.78 6.96 -8.38
CA LYS A 28 -2.53 6.82 -7.63
C LYS A 28 -2.57 5.53 -6.82
N LEU A 29 -1.41 4.91 -6.66
CA LEU A 29 -1.24 3.74 -5.81
C LEU A 29 -0.95 4.18 -4.39
N PHE A 30 -1.77 3.72 -3.45
CA PHE A 30 -1.65 4.03 -2.03
C PHE A 30 -1.26 2.80 -1.23
N PHE A 31 -0.32 2.98 -0.31
CA PHE A 31 0.04 2.00 0.72
C PHE A 31 -0.51 2.45 2.07
N ILE A 32 -1.22 1.55 2.74
CA ILE A 32 -1.85 1.81 4.03
C ILE A 32 -1.54 0.63 4.96
N ASN A 33 -0.94 0.92 6.11
CA ASN A 33 -0.72 -0.08 7.14
C ASN A 33 -1.83 0.08 8.20
N LEU A 34 -2.64 -0.96 8.42
CA LEU A 34 -3.64 -0.96 9.47
C LEU A 34 -3.13 -1.68 10.70
N GLY A 35 -3.28 -1.09 11.87
CA GLY A 35 -3.00 -1.69 13.17
C GLY A 35 -4.29 -2.05 13.90
N GLY A 36 -4.26 -3.11 14.72
CA GLY A 36 -5.42 -3.51 15.51
C GLY A 36 -5.19 -4.70 16.43
N TYR A 37 -6.15 -4.94 17.31
CA TYR A 37 -6.07 -5.96 18.36
C TYR A 37 -7.24 -6.94 18.26
N GLN A 38 -6.99 -8.19 18.67
CA GLN A 38 -8.01 -9.23 18.79
C GLN A 38 -7.90 -9.86 20.17
N SER A 39 -9.04 -10.21 20.76
CA SER A 39 -9.07 -10.86 22.07
C SER A 39 -8.27 -12.16 22.06
N GLY A 40 -7.46 -12.38 23.09
CA GLY A 40 -6.63 -13.58 23.24
C GLY A 40 -5.32 -13.57 22.44
N LYS A 41 -5.01 -12.50 21.70
CA LYS A 41 -3.70 -12.30 21.08
C LYS A 41 -2.90 -11.26 21.88
N LEU A 42 -1.62 -11.55 22.09
CA LEU A 42 -0.72 -10.68 22.85
C LEU A 42 -0.29 -9.48 22.01
N GLU A 43 0.00 -9.73 20.74
CA GLU A 43 0.56 -8.78 19.81
C GLU A 43 -0.51 -7.96 19.08
N GLU A 44 -0.16 -6.71 18.80
CA GLU A 44 -0.83 -5.91 17.79
C GLU A 44 -0.64 -6.55 16.42
N GLN A 45 -1.76 -6.77 15.72
CA GLN A 45 -1.71 -7.26 14.36
C GLN A 45 -1.64 -6.11 13.39
N HIS A 46 -1.00 -6.35 12.25
CA HIS A 46 -0.93 -5.41 11.15
C HIS A 46 -1.51 -6.01 9.88
N TYR A 47 -2.16 -5.18 9.08
CA TYR A 47 -2.73 -5.56 7.80
C TYR A 47 -2.42 -4.50 6.75
N ILE A 48 -1.68 -4.92 5.72
CA ILE A 48 -1.30 -4.05 4.61
C ILE A 48 -2.45 -3.99 3.61
N VAL A 49 -2.85 -2.78 3.25
CA VAL A 49 -3.78 -2.49 2.17
C VAL A 49 -3.04 -1.72 1.08
N LEU A 50 -3.16 -2.22 -0.15
CA LEU A 50 -2.82 -1.48 -1.36
C LEU A 50 -4.14 -1.08 -2.03
N GLY A 51 -4.25 0.15 -2.51
CA GLY A 51 -5.44 0.63 -3.20
C GLY A 51 -5.12 1.63 -4.30
N VAL A 52 -5.86 1.58 -5.39
CA VAL A 52 -5.77 2.54 -6.50
C VAL A 52 -6.93 3.52 -6.37
N LYS A 53 -6.62 4.79 -6.06
CA LYS A 53 -7.63 5.85 -5.86
C LYS A 53 -7.17 7.18 -6.42
N ASP A 54 -8.10 8.13 -6.51
CA ASP A 54 -7.81 9.47 -7.01
C ASP A 54 -7.09 10.32 -5.95
N ASP A 55 -7.44 10.08 -4.68
CA ASP A 55 -6.94 10.83 -3.54
C ASP A 55 -6.78 9.98 -2.28
N ARG A 56 -6.16 10.60 -1.28
CA ARG A 56 -5.91 9.96 0.02
C ARG A 56 -7.19 9.73 0.81
N ALA A 57 -8.20 10.60 0.72
CA ALA A 57 -9.42 10.49 1.49
C ALA A 57 -10.23 9.24 1.11
N SER A 58 -10.37 8.99 -0.20
CA SER A 58 -11.00 7.79 -0.75
C SER A 58 -10.21 6.53 -0.38
N ALA A 59 -8.88 6.57 -0.38
CA ALA A 59 -8.04 5.46 0.08
C ALA A 59 -8.25 5.13 1.57
N ILE A 60 -8.30 6.15 2.46
CA ILE A 60 -8.67 5.99 3.89
C ILE A 60 -10.05 5.34 4.01
N GLN A 61 -11.04 5.84 3.26
CA GLN A 61 -12.41 5.38 3.37
C GLN A 61 -12.53 3.90 2.99
N ASP A 62 -11.83 3.46 1.95
CA ASP A 62 -11.84 2.06 1.52
C ASP A 62 -11.07 1.16 2.51
N ALA A 63 -9.93 1.60 3.04
CA ALA A 63 -9.21 0.85 4.07
C ALA A 63 -10.06 0.62 5.33
N LYS A 64 -10.84 1.62 5.75
CA LYS A 64 -11.78 1.50 6.89
C LYS A 64 -12.94 0.52 6.63
N LYS A 65 -13.22 0.17 5.37
CA LYS A 65 -14.25 -0.82 5.02
C LYS A 65 -13.75 -2.27 5.11
N THR A 66 -12.43 -2.48 5.18
CA THR A 66 -11.83 -3.82 5.29
C THR A 66 -12.35 -4.57 6.52
N ILE A 67 -12.38 -5.90 6.43
CA ILE A 67 -12.78 -6.75 7.56
C ILE A 67 -11.86 -6.48 8.75
N PHE A 68 -10.55 -6.43 8.51
CA PHE A 68 -9.55 -6.15 9.54
C PHE A 68 -9.89 -4.89 10.34
N PHE A 69 -10.12 -3.75 9.68
CA PHE A 69 -10.43 -2.50 10.37
C PHE A 69 -11.72 -2.57 11.20
N LYS A 70 -12.71 -3.35 10.72
CA LYS A 70 -14.01 -3.49 11.40
C LYS A 70 -13.95 -4.44 12.60
N THR A 71 -13.07 -5.44 12.57
CA THR A 71 -13.07 -6.54 13.54
C THR A 71 -11.91 -6.53 14.51
N ASN A 72 -10.79 -5.87 14.18
CA ASN A 72 -9.57 -5.91 14.99
C ASN A 72 -9.55 -4.76 16.00
N SER A 73 -10.64 -4.65 16.77
CA SER A 73 -10.83 -3.68 17.83
C SER A 73 -11.25 -4.39 19.11
N VAL A 74 -10.68 -3.99 20.24
CA VAL A 74 -11.07 -4.43 21.59
C VAL A 74 -11.42 -3.23 22.46
N LYS A 75 -12.10 -3.46 23.59
CA LYS A 75 -12.47 -2.37 24.50
C LYS A 75 -11.21 -1.62 24.96
N GLY A 76 -11.08 -0.36 24.57
CA GLY A 76 -9.94 0.50 24.90
C GLY A 76 -8.82 0.56 23.85
N ALA A 77 -8.89 -0.24 22.78
CA ALA A 77 -7.94 -0.22 21.67
C ALA A 77 -8.64 -0.55 20.34
N ASN A 78 -8.92 0.48 19.54
CA ASN A 78 -9.57 0.33 18.23
C ASN A 78 -8.55 0.06 17.12
N SER A 79 -9.03 -0.54 16.04
CA SER A 79 -8.29 -0.54 14.78
C SER A 79 -7.99 0.89 14.35
N HIS A 80 -6.81 1.10 13.80
CA HIS A 80 -6.32 2.39 13.38
C HIS A 80 -5.44 2.22 12.14
N ILE A 81 -5.13 3.35 11.51
CA ILE A 81 -4.09 3.41 10.49
C ILE A 81 -2.80 3.68 11.27
N ASP A 82 -1.79 2.83 11.09
CA ASP A 82 -0.56 2.86 11.88
C ASP A 82 0.34 4.02 11.43
N GLU A 83 0.75 4.84 12.40
CA GLU A 83 1.49 6.11 12.21
C GLU A 83 3.01 5.96 12.47
N LYS A 84 3.48 4.77 12.90
CA LYS A 84 4.71 4.66 13.71
C LYS A 84 6.04 4.57 12.94
N TYR A 85 6.06 4.70 11.61
CA TYR A 85 7.29 4.58 10.80
C TYR A 85 7.67 5.84 10.02
N GLY A 86 7.86 6.96 10.73
CA GLY A 86 9.02 7.84 10.52
C GLY A 86 9.23 8.51 9.14
N ILE A 87 8.15 8.88 8.44
CA ILE A 87 8.20 9.90 7.38
C ILE A 87 7.11 10.92 7.73
N ASP A 88 7.52 12.13 8.11
CA ASP A 88 6.69 13.19 8.70
C ASP A 88 5.31 13.34 8.03
N ILE A 89 4.27 13.18 8.86
CA ILE A 89 2.87 13.60 8.68
C ILE A 89 2.26 13.22 7.31
N ASP A 90 1.78 11.97 7.18
CA ASP A 90 0.48 11.63 6.57
C ASP A 90 0.21 10.10 6.55
N ASP A 91 -0.91 9.67 7.14
CA ASP A 91 -1.40 8.29 7.38
C ASP A 91 -1.51 7.36 6.14
N ILE A 92 -1.28 7.89 4.93
CA ILE A 92 -1.36 7.12 3.68
C ILE A 92 -0.30 7.69 2.75
N TYR A 93 0.56 6.81 2.25
CA TYR A 93 1.56 7.19 1.27
C TYR A 93 1.10 6.86 -0.13
N ARG A 94 1.25 7.81 -1.05
CA ARG A 94 1.39 7.45 -2.46
C ARG A 94 2.70 6.70 -2.57
N VAL A 95 2.72 5.56 -3.25
CA VAL A 95 3.94 4.73 -3.32
C VAL A 95 5.12 5.51 -3.89
N GLU A 96 4.89 6.41 -4.84
CA GLU A 96 5.93 7.28 -5.38
C GLU A 96 6.56 8.21 -4.33
N ASP A 97 5.82 8.64 -3.31
CA ASP A 97 6.32 9.58 -2.30
C ASP A 97 7.35 8.92 -1.36
N ILE A 98 7.23 7.59 -1.16
CA ILE A 98 8.16 6.78 -0.36
C ILE A 98 9.52 6.61 -1.05
N LEU A 99 9.56 6.74 -2.38
CA LEU A 99 10.77 6.51 -3.16
C LEU A 99 11.80 7.62 -2.94
N SER A 100 13.09 7.25 -3.02
CA SER A 100 14.18 8.20 -2.97
C SER A 100 14.08 9.23 -4.12
N PRO A 101 14.61 10.46 -3.94
CA PRO A 101 14.60 11.47 -5.00
C PRO A 101 15.17 10.96 -6.34
N GLN A 102 16.24 10.16 -6.29
CA GLN A 102 16.89 9.61 -7.47
C GLN A 102 15.97 8.65 -8.26
N HIS A 103 15.13 7.88 -7.58
CA HIS A 103 14.17 7.01 -8.25
C HIS A 103 12.97 7.81 -8.78
N LYS A 104 12.49 8.80 -8.04
CA LYS A 104 11.42 9.69 -8.50
C LYS A 104 11.80 10.47 -9.76
N GLU A 105 13.06 10.87 -9.90
CA GLU A 105 13.55 11.57 -11.09
C GLU A 105 13.59 10.65 -12.33
N LYS A 106 13.97 9.37 -12.14
CA LYS A 106 14.19 8.42 -13.24
C LYS A 106 12.94 7.65 -13.65
N TYR A 107 12.02 7.44 -12.72
CA TYR A 107 10.89 6.53 -12.91
C TYR A 107 9.58 7.14 -12.40
N HIS A 108 8.49 6.56 -12.89
CA HIS A 108 7.14 6.80 -12.39
C HIS A 108 6.34 5.51 -12.40
N ILE A 109 5.24 5.50 -11.64
CA ILE A 109 4.27 4.40 -11.65
C ILE A 109 3.18 4.72 -12.69
N GLU A 110 3.05 3.85 -13.68
CA GLU A 110 1.95 3.85 -14.64
C GLU A 110 0.83 2.92 -14.13
N ILE A 111 -0.40 3.42 -14.17
CA ILE A 111 -1.59 2.71 -13.68
C ILE A 111 -2.61 2.65 -14.81
N THR A 112 -2.91 1.46 -15.29
CA THR A 112 -3.85 1.25 -16.42
C THR A 112 -4.92 0.23 -16.05
N PRO A 113 -6.21 0.46 -16.39
CA PRO A 113 -7.24 -0.54 -16.16
C PRO A 113 -6.95 -1.82 -16.96
N ASP A 114 -7.02 -2.98 -16.31
CA ASP A 114 -6.86 -4.28 -16.98
C ASP A 114 -7.63 -5.37 -16.22
N ALA A 115 -8.69 -5.85 -16.84
CA ALA A 115 -9.59 -6.86 -16.27
C ALA A 115 -9.08 -8.30 -16.44
N THR A 116 -7.94 -8.49 -17.10
CA THR A 116 -7.36 -9.82 -17.39
C THR A 116 -6.21 -10.21 -16.45
N LEU A 117 -5.93 -9.36 -15.45
CA LEU A 117 -4.85 -9.56 -14.49
C LEU A 117 -5.13 -10.74 -13.55
N THR A 118 -4.07 -11.45 -13.19
CA THR A 118 -4.07 -12.49 -12.17
C THR A 118 -3.50 -11.95 -10.86
N ASP A 119 -3.88 -12.55 -9.74
CA ASP A 119 -3.32 -12.17 -8.44
C ASP A 119 -1.80 -12.34 -8.38
N ASP A 120 -1.13 -11.35 -7.77
CA ASP A 120 0.30 -11.37 -7.53
C ASP A 120 0.70 -12.50 -6.56
N GLU A 121 1.78 -13.22 -6.87
CA GLU A 121 2.29 -14.30 -6.04
C GLU A 121 2.88 -13.76 -4.72
N ILE A 122 2.52 -14.40 -3.60
CA ILE A 122 3.07 -14.06 -2.29
C ILE A 122 4.18 -15.05 -1.93
N HIS A 123 5.41 -14.54 -1.84
CA HIS A 123 6.57 -15.34 -1.42
C HIS A 123 6.78 -15.20 0.08
N LEU A 124 6.29 -16.17 0.85
CA LEU A 124 6.51 -16.25 2.29
C LEU A 124 7.83 -16.96 2.60
N GLY A 125 8.58 -16.43 3.55
CA GLY A 125 9.87 -17.00 3.93
C GLY A 125 10.76 -16.03 4.71
N TYR A 126 11.87 -16.59 5.18
CA TYR A 126 12.98 -15.85 5.77
C TYR A 126 14.05 -15.63 4.71
N PHE A 127 14.26 -14.38 4.34
CA PHE A 127 15.19 -13.98 3.28
C PHE A 127 16.39 -13.28 3.89
N LYS A 128 17.59 -13.69 3.50
CA LYS A 128 18.79 -12.95 3.84
C LYS A 128 19.08 -11.98 2.69
N LEU A 129 19.23 -10.70 3.02
CA LEU A 129 19.46 -9.61 2.06
C LEU A 129 20.73 -9.78 1.22
N ASP A 130 21.72 -10.55 1.71
CA ASP A 130 22.94 -10.89 0.97
C ASP A 130 22.75 -12.01 -0.08
N LYS A 131 21.55 -12.59 -0.15
CA LYS A 131 21.19 -13.69 -1.06
C LYS A 131 20.05 -13.36 -2.02
N ILE A 132 19.59 -12.10 -2.02
CA ILE A 132 18.66 -11.51 -2.99
C ILE A 132 19.47 -10.48 -3.79
#